data_AF-A0A2T2RXU7-F1
#
_entry.id   AF-A0A2T2RXU7-F1
#
_cell.length_a   1.000
_cell.length_b   1.000
_cell.length_c   1.000
_cell.angle_alpha   90.00
_cell.angle_beta   90.00
_cell.angle_gamma   90.00
#
_symmetry.space_group_name_H-M   'P 1'
#
loop_
_entity.id
_entity.type
_entity.pdbx_description
1 polymer ?
#
loop_
_entity_poly.entity_id
_entity_poly.type
_entity_poly.pdbx_seq_one_letter_code
_entity_poly.pdbx_strand_id
1 'polypeptide(L)'
;MESSRNVVLNFLKSLFDPSFSEFLTLRLVGIVYSMGIVVGALAALANIINAFVSEFQSGLLALIVSPITFIISILILRVVLETVVVAFRIADNTAQMARNTGNGSSPSAGGGTSA
;
A
#
# COMPACT_ATOMS: atom_id res chain seq x y z
N MET A 1 16.23 2.96 -24.45
CA MET A 1 16.10 3.72 -23.19
C MET A 1 14.75 4.44 -23.04
N GLU A 2 14.00 4.74 -24.11
CA GLU A 2 12.69 5.42 -24.02
C GLU A 2 11.55 4.58 -23.42
N SER A 3 11.53 3.27 -23.65
CA SER A 3 10.49 2.37 -23.13
C SER A 3 10.40 2.43 -21.59
N SER A 4 11.54 2.48 -20.89
CA SER A 4 11.58 2.57 -19.43
C SER A 4 10.96 3.85 -18.86
N ARG A 5 11.05 5.00 -19.56
CA ARG A 5 10.41 6.24 -19.12
C ARG A 5 8.89 6.20 -19.29
N ASN A 6 8.40 5.65 -20.39
CA ASN A 6 6.96 5.54 -20.65
C ASN A 6 6.28 4.58 -19.68
N VAL A 7 6.96 3.48 -19.30
CA VAL A 7 6.49 2.59 -18.23
C VAL A 7 6.37 3.36 -16.92
N VAL A 8 7.41 4.07 -16.48
CA VAL A 8 7.37 4.85 -15.23
C VAL A 8 6.26 5.90 -15.25
N LEU A 9 6.09 6.65 -16.35
CA LEU A 9 5.04 7.66 -16.48
C LEU A 9 3.64 7.07 -16.47
N ASN A 10 3.42 5.94 -17.15
CA ASN A 10 2.13 5.23 -17.12
C ASN A 10 1.82 4.64 -15.74
N PHE A 11 2.84 4.16 -15.01
CA PHE A 11 2.70 3.75 -13.62
C PHE A 11 2.30 4.93 -12.74
N LEU A 12 3.03 6.05 -12.79
CA LEU A 12 2.73 7.26 -12.01
C LEU A 12 1.32 7.81 -12.29
N LYS A 13 0.88 7.78 -13.56
CA LYS A 13 -0.47 8.16 -13.94
C LYS A 13 -1.54 7.23 -13.34
N SER A 14 -1.25 5.93 -13.28
CA SER A 14 -2.10 4.95 -12.61
C SER A 14 -2.07 5.06 -11.07
N LEU A 15 -1.01 5.63 -10.47
CA LEU A 15 -0.95 5.92 -9.03
C LEU A 15 -1.85 7.10 -8.63
N PHE A 16 -1.96 8.10 -9.52
CA PHE A 16 -2.81 9.29 -9.36
C PHE A 16 -4.17 9.13 -10.03
N ASP A 17 -4.61 7.89 -10.29
CA ASP A 17 -5.97 7.62 -10.75
C ASP A 17 -6.90 7.49 -9.54
N PRO A 18 -7.82 8.44 -9.29
CA PRO A 18 -8.80 8.34 -8.21
C PRO A 18 -9.80 7.18 -8.40
N SER A 19 -9.81 6.54 -9.58
CA SER A 19 -10.51 5.28 -9.82
C SER A 19 -9.69 4.12 -9.24
N PHE A 20 -9.80 3.90 -7.93
CA PHE A 20 -9.22 2.72 -7.26
C PHE A 20 -9.90 1.44 -7.77
N SER A 21 -9.46 0.94 -8.93
CA SER A 21 -9.83 -0.39 -9.40
C SER A 21 -9.33 -1.42 -8.38
N GLU A 22 -10.26 -2.24 -7.90
CA GLU A 22 -10.21 -3.17 -6.76
C GLU A 22 -8.91 -4.02 -6.65
N PHE A 23 -8.19 -4.24 -7.74
CA PHE A 23 -6.95 -5.04 -7.80
C PHE A 23 -5.65 -4.26 -7.67
N LEU A 24 -5.67 -2.94 -7.89
CA LEU A 24 -4.42 -2.15 -7.88
C LEU A 24 -3.91 -1.95 -6.45
N THR A 25 -4.82 -1.88 -5.46
CA THR A 25 -4.49 -1.48 -4.10
C THR A 25 -3.62 -2.48 -3.34
N LEU A 26 -3.77 -3.79 -3.55
CA LEU A 26 -2.86 -4.77 -2.93
C LEU A 26 -1.45 -4.73 -3.52
N ARG A 27 -1.31 -4.50 -4.83
CA ARG A 27 0.00 -4.37 -5.49
C ARG A 27 0.68 -3.06 -5.12
N LEU A 28 -0.10 -2.00 -4.91
CA LEU A 28 0.37 -0.69 -4.54
C LEU A 28 1.02 -0.66 -3.16
N VAL A 29 0.45 -1.38 -2.20
CA VAL A 29 0.89 -1.37 -0.80
C VAL A 29 2.36 -1.78 -0.66
N GLY A 30 2.80 -2.81 -1.37
CA GLY A 30 4.21 -3.22 -1.36
C GLY A 30 5.16 -2.18 -1.94
N ILE A 31 4.74 -1.46 -2.98
CA ILE A 31 5.51 -0.39 -3.61
C ILE A 31 5.58 0.85 -2.71
N VAL A 32 4.45 1.23 -2.09
CA VAL A 32 4.39 2.36 -1.17
C VAL A 32 5.24 2.09 0.06
N TYR A 33 5.22 0.85 0.58
CA TYR A 33 6.06 0.48 1.72
C TYR A 33 7.56 0.58 1.41
N SER A 34 8.00 0.01 0.28
CA SER A 34 9.41 0.07 -0.12
C SER A 34 9.88 1.49 -0.40
N MET A 35 9.04 2.31 -1.05
CA MET A 35 9.31 3.73 -1.26
C MET A 35 9.38 4.50 0.06
N GLY A 36 8.48 4.20 1.00
CA GLY A 36 8.47 4.78 2.35
C GLY A 36 9.74 4.47 3.14
N ILE A 37 10.28 3.25 3.03
CA ILE A 37 11.58 2.89 3.62
C ILE A 37 12.71 3.73 3.02
N VAL A 38 12.78 3.84 1.69
CA VAL A 38 13.84 4.59 1.01
C VAL A 38 13.78 6.07 1.37
N VAL A 39 12.59 6.67 1.30
CA VAL A 39 12.38 8.09 1.66
C VAL A 39 12.67 8.32 3.14
N GLY A 40 12.21 7.44 4.03
CA GLY A 40 12.47 7.54 5.46
C GLY A 40 13.97 7.46 5.78
N ALA A 41 14.71 6.57 5.12
CA ALA A 41 16.15 6.42 5.31
C ALA A 41 16.92 7.65 4.83
N LEU A 42 16.54 8.20 3.67
CA LEU A 42 17.12 9.43 3.15
C LEU A 42 16.80 10.63 4.05
N ALA A 43 15.57 10.73 4.55
CA ALA A 43 15.16 11.78 5.47
C ALA A 43 15.91 11.69 6.80
N ALA A 44 16.12 10.47 7.33
CA ALA A 44 16.92 10.24 8.53
C ALA A 44 18.37 10.72 8.32
N LEU A 45 18.99 10.33 7.20
CA LEU A 45 20.35 10.73 6.87
C LEU A 45 20.47 12.26 6.68
N ALA A 46 19.53 12.88 5.97
CA ALA A 46 19.48 14.32 5.79
C ALA A 46 19.33 15.06 7.14
N ASN A 47 18.50 14.56 8.05
CA ASN A 47 18.34 15.13 9.39
C ASN A 47 19.64 15.06 10.19
N ILE A 48 20.35 13.93 10.15
CA ILE A 48 21.65 13.78 10.83
C ILE A 48 22.65 14.81 10.27
N ILE A 49 22.77 14.91 8.95
CA ILE A 49 23.70 15.86 8.30
C ILE A 49 23.35 17.30 8.68
N ASN A 50 22.08 17.70 8.57
CA ASN A 50 21.63 19.04 8.91
C ASN A 50 21.87 19.37 10.39
N ALA A 51 21.69 18.40 11.30
CA ALA A 51 21.96 18.58 12.72
C ALA A 51 23.44 18.83 13.00
N PHE A 52 24.35 18.11 12.32
CA PHE A 52 25.80 18.33 12.43
C PHE A 52 26.26 19.65 11.81
N VAL A 53 25.60 20.12 10.74
CA VAL A 53 25.88 21.43 10.14
C VAL A 53 25.50 22.56 11.09
N SER A 54 24.45 22.38 11.89
CA SER A 54 24.02 23.37 12.88
C SER A 54 24.97 23.42 14.07
N GLU A 55 25.06 22.33 14.85
CA GLU A 55 25.88 22.27 16.06
C GLU A 55 26.32 20.83 16.38
N PHE A 56 27.52 20.67 16.93
CA PHE A 56 28.07 19.35 17.26
C PHE A 56 27.20 18.57 18.27
N GLN A 57 26.67 19.25 19.30
CA GLN A 57 25.82 18.61 20.31
C GLN A 57 24.48 18.15 19.72
N SER A 58 23.90 18.95 18.81
CA SER A 58 22.68 18.60 18.07
C SER A 58 22.89 17.39 17.16
N GLY A 59 24.02 17.34 16.44
CA GLY A 59 24.40 16.19 15.62
C GLY A 59 24.49 14.89 16.42
N LEU A 60 25.05 14.94 17.64
CA LEU A 60 25.16 13.77 18.50
C LEU A 60 23.79 13.27 18.98
N LEU A 61 22.88 14.18 19.33
CA LEU A 61 21.49 13.84 19.66
C LEU A 61 20.75 13.26 18.43
N ALA A 62 20.93 13.85 17.25
CA ALA A 62 20.31 13.39 16.02
C ALA A 62 20.76 11.97 15.64
N LEU A 63 22.00 11.57 15.95
CA LEU A 63 22.50 10.22 15.72
C LEU A 63 21.68 9.14 16.46
N ILE A 64 21.09 9.50 17.61
CA ILE A 64 20.29 8.59 18.45
C ILE A 64 18.80 8.75 18.11
N VAL A 65 18.32 9.99 17.98
CA VAL A 65 16.89 10.29 17.76
C VAL A 65 16.44 9.95 16.34
N SER A 66 17.29 10.16 15.33
CA SER A 66 16.97 9.89 13.93
C SER A 66 16.65 8.41 13.64
N PRO A 67 17.44 7.41 14.08
CA PRO A 67 17.06 6.01 13.86
C PRO A 67 15.79 5.61 14.61
N ILE A 68 15.54 6.16 15.80
CA ILE A 68 14.31 5.90 16.56
C ILE A 68 13.10 6.44 15.80
N THR A 69 13.15 7.69 15.35
CA THR A 69 12.08 8.33 14.58
C THR A 69 11.85 7.63 13.22
N PHE A 70 12.91 7.17 12.56
CA PHE A 70 12.81 6.33 11.36
C PHE A 70 12.03 5.04 11.63
N ILE A 71 12.43 4.26 12.65
CA ILE A 71 11.75 3.01 12.99
C ILE A 71 10.28 3.25 13.32
N ILE A 72 9.97 4.25 14.15
CA ILE A 72 8.59 4.59 14.50
C ILE A 72 7.78 4.94 13.24
N SER A 73 8.35 5.72 12.33
CA SER A 73 7.69 6.10 11.08
C SER A 73 7.36 4.89 10.20
N ILE A 74 8.30 3.93 10.08
CA ILE A 74 8.08 2.68 9.34
C ILE A 74 7.04 1.78 10.02
N LEU A 75 7.03 1.74 11.35
CA LEU A 75 6.00 1.00 12.10
C LEU A 75 4.61 1.58 11.88
N ILE A 76 4.47 2.90 11.95
CA ILE A 76 3.20 3.58 11.67
C ILE A 76 2.77 3.30 10.22
N LEU A 77 3.69 3.46 9.26
CA LEU A 77 3.41 3.15 7.86
C LEU A 77 2.93 1.70 7.68
N ARG A 78 3.55 0.75 8.38
CA ARG A 78 3.14 -0.67 8.38
C ARG A 78 1.72 -0.85 8.89
N VAL A 79 1.36 -0.22 10.00
CA VAL A 79 0.00 -0.31 10.58
C VAL A 79 -1.05 0.29 9.65
N VAL A 80 -0.76 1.45 9.07
CA VAL A 80 -1.67 2.12 8.12
C VAL A 80 -1.88 1.24 6.89
N LEU A 81 -0.79 0.76 6.28
CA LEU A 81 -0.87 -0.10 5.10
C LEU A 81 -1.59 -1.42 5.39
N GLU A 82 -1.37 -2.02 6.57
CA GLU A 82 -2.06 -3.23 6.99
C GLU A 82 -3.57 -2.98 7.12
N THR A 83 -3.96 -1.85 7.72
CA THR A 83 -5.37 -1.47 7.85
C THR A 83 -6.03 -1.25 6.48
N VAL A 84 -5.32 -0.59 5.57
CA VAL A 84 -5.76 -0.37 4.19
C VAL A 84 -5.95 -1.71 3.47
N VAL A 85 -4.96 -2.62 3.53
CA VAL A 85 -5.07 -3.96 2.91
C VAL A 85 -6.22 -4.76 3.50
N VAL A 86 -6.41 -4.73 4.82
CA VAL A 86 -7.52 -5.42 5.49
C VAL A 86 -8.86 -4.90 5.01
N ALA A 87 -9.03 -3.58 4.91
CA ALA A 87 -10.27 -2.98 4.38
C ALA A 87 -10.58 -3.45 2.95
N PHE A 88 -9.57 -3.46 2.07
CA PHE A 88 -9.74 -3.97 0.71
C PHE A 88 -10.09 -5.46 0.66
N ARG A 89 -9.42 -6.29 1.48
CA ARG A 89 -9.74 -7.73 1.57
C ARG A 89 -11.16 -7.99 2.03
N ILE A 90 -11.69 -7.16 2.95
CA ILE A 90 -13.08 -7.27 3.40
C ILE A 90 -14.06 -6.91 2.28
N ALA A 91 -13.78 -5.86 1.52
CA ALA A 91 -14.61 -5.45 0.38
C ALA A 91 -14.67 -6.55 -0.70
N ASP A 92 -13.50 -7.08 -1.08
CA ASP A 92 -13.41 -8.15 -2.09
C ASP A 92 -14.13 -9.43 -1.63
N ASN A 93 -13.92 -9.85 -0.38
CA ASN A 93 -14.61 -11.01 0.17
C ASN A 93 -16.15 -10.81 0.21
N THR A 94 -16.60 -9.60 0.51
CA THR A 94 -18.04 -9.25 0.47
C THR A 94 -18.61 -9.32 -0.95
N ALA A 95 -17.87 -8.83 -1.94
CA ALA A 95 -18.27 -8.92 -3.35
C ALA A 95 -18.35 -10.38 -3.83
N GLN A 96 -17.43 -11.25 -3.40
CA GLN A 96 -17.45 -12.68 -3.72
C GLN A 96 -18.64 -13.40 -3.07
N MET A 97 -18.96 -13.11 -1.81
CA MET A 97 -20.13 -13.68 -1.13
C MET A 97 -21.44 -13.33 -1.85
N ALA A 98 -21.61 -12.07 -2.27
CA ALA A 98 -22.80 -11.64 -3.01
C ALA A 98 -22.98 -12.36 -4.36
N ARG A 99 -21.88 -12.61 -5.09
CA ARG A 99 -21.92 -13.37 -6.36
C ARG A 99 -22.32 -14.84 -6.16
N ASN A 100 -21.81 -15.48 -5.11
CA ASN A 100 -22.11 -16.89 -4.84
C ASN A 100 -23.56 -17.12 -4.40
N THR A 101 -24.17 -16.16 -3.68
CA THR A 101 -25.60 -16.25 -3.33
C THR A 101 -26.52 -16.07 -4.53
N GLY A 102 -26.13 -15.28 -5.54
CA GLY A 102 -26.91 -15.09 -6.77
C GLY A 102 -26.93 -16.30 -7.72
N ASN A 103 -25.89 -17.13 -7.73
CA ASN A 103 -25.83 -18.35 -8.54
C ASN A 103 -26.46 -19.59 -7.86
N GLY A 104 -26.65 -19.57 -6.53
CA GLY A 104 -27.25 -20.66 -5.77
C GLY A 104 -28.77 -20.82 -5.94
N SER A 105 -29.42 -19.91 -6.68
CA SER A 105 -30.87 -19.84 -6.87
C SER A 105 -31.32 -20.12 -8.30
N SER A 106 -30.55 -20.85 -9.11
CA SER A 106 -31.13 -21.51 -10.30
C SER A 106 -31.98 -22.70 -9.82
N PRO A 107 -33.32 -22.60 -9.80
CA PRO A 107 -34.15 -23.75 -9.48
C PRO A 107 -33.91 -24.84 -10.53
N SER A 108 -33.57 -26.02 -10.02
CA SER A 108 -33.87 -27.30 -10.66
C SER A 108 -35.38 -27.32 -10.99
N ALA A 109 -35.73 -26.75 -12.14
CA ALA A 109 -37.07 -26.74 -12.67
C ALA A 109 -37.23 -27.97 -13.55
N GLY A 110 -37.90 -28.98 -13.00
CA GLY A 110 -38.82 -29.83 -13.75
C GLY A 110 -38.22 -30.89 -14.68
N GLY A 111 -38.10 -32.11 -14.15
CA GLY A 111 -38.07 -33.35 -14.93
C GLY A 111 -39.01 -34.41 -14.33
N GLY A 112 -40.16 -33.97 -13.81
CA GLY A 112 -41.26 -34.83 -13.39
C GLY A 112 -42.31 -34.90 -14.50
N THR A 113 -42.18 -35.87 -15.39
CA THR A 113 -43.14 -36.28 -16.44
C THR A 113 -42.76 -37.74 -16.74
N SER A 114 -43.58 -38.77 -16.71
CA SER A 114 -45.03 -38.94 -16.65
C SER A 114 -45.28 -40.43 -16.37
N ALA A 115 -46.46 -40.74 -15.84
CA ALA A 115 -47.25 -41.97 -16.03
C ALA A 115 -46.57 -43.35 -15.88
#